data_AF-A0A8J8SUN8-F1
#
_entry.id   AF-A0A8J8SUN8-F1
#
_cell.length_a   1.000
_cell.length_b   1.000
_cell.length_c   1.000
_cell.angle_alpha   90.00
_cell.angle_beta   90.00
_cell.angle_gamma   90.00
#
_symmetry.space_group_name_H-M   'P 1'
#
loop_
_entity.id
_entity.type
_entity.pdbx_description
1 polymer ?
#
loop_
_entity_poly.entity_id
_entity_poly.type
_entity_poly.pdbx_seq_one_letter_code
_entity_poly.pdbx_strand_id
1 'polypeptide(L)'
;MEKQNAEKVHLREIKAQKKREKIARNEKFLKAIGFQGATVTQTIKGGQVVKISGQTDSTCKTSNTQSDMKETSIGEEQLSTKQHKQLKKKATSFDDGWVERRKKSSIIILLFFLYPTICQYVFSLFNCTLIDKTSRLYEDPEVICYDGLHDLIALWAGLPSLALWVFGIPFYALIQLRSNKDNLHSVVIKEQLGFLYNGFRDSTYYWEIYIMYRKVVVVGVQVFLVTFGLKVQAYAVLLLLMIFLQINLKFRPYSFHALTQLETASLTVCLITTYCGLFYLTASDRSNQSFFNIKKDFYLTDTSIYVLFFAILIANITFMVLWAYLFLIEVRKTLLTKQTRLYQSKV
;
A
#
# COMPACT_ATOMS: atom_id res chain seq x y z
N MET A 1 -34.99 54.43 -23.25
CA MET A 1 -35.65 53.14 -22.95
C MET A 1 -35.08 51.96 -23.76
N GLU A 2 -34.70 52.12 -25.02
CA GLU A 2 -34.15 51.01 -25.83
C GLU A 2 -32.85 50.39 -25.30
N LYS A 3 -31.91 51.19 -24.79
CA LYS A 3 -30.64 50.68 -24.23
C LYS A 3 -30.83 49.75 -23.02
N GLN A 4 -31.79 50.03 -22.14
CA GLN A 4 -32.08 49.19 -20.97
C GLN A 4 -32.79 47.88 -21.34
N ASN A 5 -33.48 47.84 -22.48
CA ASN A 5 -34.15 46.63 -22.93
C ASN A 5 -33.17 45.67 -23.60
N ALA A 6 -32.21 46.20 -24.38
CA ALA A 6 -31.12 45.42 -24.97
C ALA A 6 -30.23 44.75 -23.90
N GLU A 7 -29.91 45.46 -22.81
CA GLU A 7 -29.11 44.92 -21.72
C GLU A 7 -29.82 43.78 -20.97
N LYS A 8 -31.15 43.87 -20.79
CA LYS A 8 -31.96 42.80 -20.19
C LYS A 8 -32.05 41.56 -21.07
N VAL A 9 -32.07 41.71 -22.40
CA VAL A 9 -32.03 40.59 -23.35
C VAL A 9 -30.66 39.91 -23.29
N HIS A 10 -29.57 40.68 -23.32
CA HIS A 10 -28.22 40.15 -23.24
C HIS A 10 -27.95 39.42 -21.91
N LEU A 11 -28.49 39.91 -20.79
CA LEU A 11 -28.37 39.25 -19.48
C LEU A 11 -29.16 37.92 -19.40
N ARG A 12 -30.29 37.82 -20.12
CA ARG A 12 -31.07 36.57 -20.22
C ARG A 12 -30.33 35.52 -21.04
N GLU A 13 -29.65 35.92 -22.11
CA GLU A 13 -28.85 35.03 -22.94
C GLU A 13 -27.63 34.48 -22.18
N ILE A 14 -26.90 35.33 -21.44
CA ILE A 14 -25.78 34.89 -20.60
C ILE A 14 -26.26 33.88 -19.53
N LYS A 15 -27.42 34.12 -18.91
CA LYS A 15 -28.00 33.19 -17.93
C LYS A 15 -28.42 31.87 -18.57
N ALA A 16 -28.97 31.90 -19.78
CA ALA A 16 -29.32 30.70 -20.53
C ALA A 16 -28.06 29.89 -20.93
N GLN A 17 -26.99 30.57 -21.34
CA GLN A 17 -25.72 29.95 -21.70
C GLN A 17 -25.05 29.30 -20.48
N LYS A 18 -24.96 29.99 -19.35
CA LYS A 18 -24.45 29.43 -18.08
C LYS A 18 -25.29 28.23 -17.61
N LYS A 19 -26.61 28.24 -17.84
CA LYS A 19 -27.50 27.10 -17.52
C LYS A 19 -27.20 25.90 -18.43
N ARG A 20 -26.98 26.11 -19.73
CA ARG A 20 -26.59 25.06 -20.70
C ARG A 20 -25.22 24.46 -20.36
N GLU A 21 -24.24 25.28 -20.02
CA GLU A 21 -22.90 24.81 -19.60
C GLU A 21 -22.95 23.96 -18.33
N LYS A 22 -23.79 24.35 -17.35
CA LYS A 22 -23.98 23.59 -16.11
C LYS A 22 -24.64 22.23 -16.37
N ILE A 23 -25.60 22.17 -17.29
CA ILE A 23 -26.26 20.92 -17.72
C ILE A 23 -25.25 20.00 -18.43
N ALA A 24 -24.47 20.53 -19.38
CA ALA A 24 -23.45 19.76 -20.09
C ALA A 24 -22.35 19.23 -19.16
N ARG A 25 -21.96 20.01 -18.14
CA ARG A 25 -20.99 19.59 -17.11
C ARG A 25 -21.53 18.44 -16.25
N ASN A 26 -22.80 18.51 -15.87
CA ASN A 26 -23.46 17.45 -15.11
C ASN A 26 -23.66 16.18 -15.96
N GLU A 27 -23.96 16.31 -17.25
CA GLU A 27 -24.09 15.16 -18.15
C GLU A 27 -22.74 14.45 -18.36
N LYS A 28 -21.65 15.20 -18.54
CA LYS A 28 -20.28 14.64 -18.59
C LYS A 28 -19.89 13.95 -17.29
N PHE A 29 -20.26 14.52 -16.15
CA PHE A 29 -20.03 13.89 -14.84
C PHE A 29 -20.82 12.57 -14.72
N LEU A 30 -22.09 12.55 -15.11
CA LEU A 30 -22.95 11.36 -15.06
C LEU A 30 -22.46 10.21 -15.99
N LYS A 31 -21.90 10.54 -17.16
CA LYS A 31 -21.26 9.55 -18.03
C LYS A 31 -19.96 8.98 -17.44
N ALA A 32 -19.19 9.78 -16.70
CA ALA A 32 -17.95 9.34 -16.07
C ALA A 32 -18.15 8.36 -14.89
N ILE A 33 -19.35 8.35 -14.29
CA ILE A 33 -19.76 7.40 -13.23
C ILE A 33 -20.52 6.17 -13.75
N GLY A 34 -20.58 5.96 -15.07
CA GLY A 34 -21.09 4.71 -15.67
C GLY A 34 -22.61 4.58 -15.78
N PHE A 35 -23.36 5.68 -15.65
CA PHE A 35 -24.80 5.70 -15.88
C PHE A 35 -25.09 5.97 -17.38
N GLN A 36 -25.34 4.92 -18.17
CA GLN A 36 -25.89 5.07 -19.54
C GLN A 36 -27.42 5.01 -19.49
N GLY A 37 -28.10 6.04 -20.02
CA GLY A 37 -29.53 5.95 -20.37
C GLY A 37 -30.51 6.96 -19.78
N ALA A 38 -30.13 8.23 -19.55
CA ALA A 38 -31.10 9.28 -19.24
C ALA A 38 -30.95 10.48 -20.18
N THR A 39 -31.66 10.44 -21.31
CA THR A 39 -31.83 11.60 -22.19
C THR A 39 -32.83 12.55 -21.55
N VAL A 40 -32.36 13.71 -21.06
CA VAL A 40 -33.22 14.78 -20.56
C VAL A 40 -33.76 15.55 -21.76
N THR A 41 -34.96 15.22 -22.22
CA THR A 41 -35.64 15.95 -23.29
C THR A 41 -36.22 17.26 -22.73
N GLN A 42 -35.73 18.41 -23.19
CA GLN A 42 -36.40 19.69 -22.97
C GLN A 42 -37.53 19.86 -23.98
N THR A 43 -38.77 19.97 -23.51
CA THR A 43 -39.91 20.37 -24.34
C THR A 43 -39.91 21.89 -24.47
N ILE A 44 -39.55 22.41 -25.65
CA ILE A 44 -39.80 23.79 -26.07
C ILE A 44 -41.11 23.78 -26.87
N LYS A 45 -42.02 24.70 -26.53
CA LYS A 45 -43.33 24.90 -27.19
C LYS A 45 -43.20 24.93 -28.72
N GLY A 46 -43.92 24.04 -29.38
CA GLY A 46 -44.08 23.95 -30.84
C GLY A 46 -44.43 22.51 -31.19
N GLY A 47 -45.67 22.27 -31.57
CA GLY A 47 -46.29 20.94 -31.53
C GLY A 47 -45.57 19.85 -32.34
N GLN A 48 -45.43 18.68 -31.72
CA GLN A 48 -45.65 17.39 -32.35
C GLN A 48 -45.84 16.33 -31.25
N VAL A 49 -46.98 15.65 -31.31
CA VAL A 49 -47.33 14.51 -30.45
C VAL A 49 -46.70 13.28 -31.07
N VAL A 50 -45.77 12.62 -30.39
CA VAL A 50 -45.39 11.24 -30.69
C VAL A 50 -46.05 10.33 -29.65
N LYS A 51 -46.87 9.43 -30.18
CA LYS A 51 -47.74 8.46 -29.51
C LYS A 51 -46.89 7.39 -28.79
N ILE A 52 -47.22 7.08 -27.54
CA ILE A 52 -46.93 5.77 -26.94
C ILE A 52 -48.27 5.10 -26.72
N SER A 53 -48.47 3.93 -27.35
CA SER A 53 -49.68 3.13 -27.27
C SER A 53 -49.74 2.30 -26.00
N GLY A 54 -50.89 2.31 -25.32
CA GLY A 54 -51.32 1.36 -24.30
C GLY A 54 -52.77 1.66 -23.92
N GLN A 55 -53.70 0.79 -24.33
CA GLN A 55 -55.15 0.88 -24.11
C GLN A 55 -55.55 0.86 -22.62
N THR A 56 -56.51 1.70 -22.22
CA THR A 56 -57.88 1.29 -21.82
C THR A 56 -58.76 2.52 -21.51
N ASP A 57 -59.89 2.55 -22.23
CA ASP A 57 -61.20 3.17 -22.07
C ASP A 57 -61.56 4.24 -21.00
N SER A 58 -62.27 5.24 -21.56
CA SER A 58 -63.55 5.83 -21.12
C SER A 58 -63.59 7.13 -20.30
N THR A 59 -64.41 8.04 -20.86
CA THR A 59 -65.21 9.13 -20.26
C THR A 59 -64.61 10.53 -20.04
N CYS A 60 -64.91 11.38 -21.03
CA CYS A 60 -65.41 12.77 -20.96
C CYS A 60 -65.42 13.49 -19.59
N LYS A 61 -64.74 14.65 -19.50
CA LYS A 61 -65.38 15.98 -19.33
C LYS A 61 -64.35 17.11 -19.39
N THR A 62 -64.67 18.11 -20.21
CA THR A 62 -64.09 19.44 -20.19
C THR A 62 -64.54 20.18 -18.93
N SER A 63 -63.60 20.69 -18.14
CA SER A 63 -63.87 21.81 -17.22
C SER A 63 -62.62 22.66 -17.06
N ASN A 64 -62.76 23.93 -17.42
CA ASN A 64 -61.83 25.02 -17.12
C ASN A 64 -61.54 25.09 -15.62
N THR A 65 -60.27 25.24 -15.23
CA THR A 65 -59.91 26.10 -14.10
C THR A 65 -58.46 26.55 -14.18
N GLN A 66 -58.29 27.85 -14.27
CA GLN A 66 -57.05 28.60 -14.46
C GLN A 66 -56.32 28.83 -13.11
N SER A 67 -56.32 27.83 -12.22
CA SER A 67 -55.75 27.90 -10.87
C SER A 67 -54.55 26.97 -10.63
N ASP A 68 -54.38 25.91 -11.41
CA ASP A 68 -53.46 24.80 -11.06
C ASP A 68 -52.01 24.98 -11.57
N MET A 69 -51.76 26.05 -12.33
CA MET A 69 -50.44 26.30 -12.94
C MET A 69 -49.41 26.86 -11.94
N LYS A 70 -49.85 27.35 -10.77
CA LYS A 70 -48.97 27.89 -9.73
C LYS A 70 -48.47 26.81 -8.75
N GLU A 71 -49.24 25.76 -8.48
CA GLU A 71 -48.79 24.66 -7.60
C GLU A 71 -47.85 23.68 -8.32
N THR A 72 -48.06 23.45 -9.62
CA THR A 72 -47.25 22.49 -10.39
C THR A 72 -45.80 22.96 -10.63
N SER A 73 -45.58 24.26 -10.81
CA SER A 73 -44.24 24.84 -11.03
C SER A 73 -43.38 24.91 -9.76
N ILE A 74 -44.02 25.08 -8.59
CA ILE A 74 -43.34 25.02 -7.29
C ILE A 74 -42.95 23.57 -6.95
N GLY A 75 -43.77 22.58 -7.33
CA GLY A 75 -43.50 21.16 -7.14
C GLY A 75 -42.28 20.64 -7.91
N GLU A 76 -42.10 21.04 -9.18
CA GLU A 76 -40.96 20.61 -10.01
C GLU A 76 -39.62 21.21 -9.55
N GLU A 77 -39.61 22.48 -9.12
CA GLU A 77 -38.41 23.15 -8.59
C GLU A 77 -37.97 22.54 -7.24
N GLN A 78 -38.93 22.14 -6.41
CA GLN A 78 -38.68 21.44 -5.14
C GLN A 78 -38.25 19.97 -5.32
N LEU A 79 -38.75 19.26 -6.33
CA LEU A 79 -38.35 17.88 -6.65
C LEU A 79 -36.90 17.85 -7.18
N SER A 80 -36.55 18.79 -8.07
CA SER A 80 -35.19 18.97 -8.60
C SER A 80 -34.18 19.33 -7.51
N THR A 81 -34.53 20.19 -6.55
CA THR A 81 -33.65 20.52 -5.42
C THR A 81 -33.49 19.35 -4.44
N LYS A 82 -34.54 18.57 -4.14
CA LYS A 82 -34.44 17.37 -3.30
C LYS A 82 -33.55 16.29 -3.96
N GLN A 83 -33.71 16.07 -5.27
CA GLN A 83 -32.93 15.09 -6.02
C GLN A 83 -31.46 15.53 -6.16
N HIS A 84 -31.20 16.82 -6.38
CA HIS A 84 -29.83 17.37 -6.32
C HIS A 84 -29.20 17.27 -4.92
N LYS A 85 -29.99 17.44 -3.84
CA LYS A 85 -29.52 17.31 -2.46
C LYS A 85 -29.20 15.85 -2.11
N GLN A 86 -29.99 14.89 -2.63
CA GLN A 86 -29.72 13.46 -2.50
C GLN A 86 -28.50 13.02 -3.31
N LEU A 87 -28.35 13.50 -4.55
CA LEU A 87 -27.15 13.24 -5.37
C LEU A 87 -25.89 13.84 -4.75
N LYS A 88 -25.97 15.07 -4.21
CA LYS A 88 -24.87 15.66 -3.44
C LYS A 88 -24.56 14.86 -2.18
N LYS A 89 -25.56 14.46 -1.40
CA LYS A 89 -25.35 13.60 -0.21
C LYS A 89 -24.70 12.26 -0.57
N LYS A 90 -25.12 11.65 -1.68
CA LYS A 90 -24.55 10.37 -2.15
C LYS A 90 -23.11 10.56 -2.64
N ALA A 91 -22.82 11.65 -3.35
CA ALA A 91 -21.48 12.02 -3.78
C ALA A 91 -20.56 12.36 -2.59
N THR A 92 -21.03 13.11 -1.59
CA THR A 92 -20.25 13.39 -0.37
C THR A 92 -20.02 12.12 0.45
N SER A 93 -21.03 11.26 0.63
CA SER A 93 -20.84 9.98 1.35
C SER A 93 -19.86 9.03 0.65
N PHE A 94 -19.81 9.09 -0.69
CA PHE A 94 -18.86 8.33 -1.49
C PHE A 94 -17.44 8.86 -1.35
N ASP A 95 -17.28 10.19 -1.36
CA ASP A 95 -15.99 10.88 -1.19
C ASP A 95 -15.44 10.71 0.24
N ASP A 96 -16.28 10.83 1.26
CA ASP A 96 -15.92 10.62 2.67
C ASP A 96 -15.40 9.19 2.91
N GLY A 97 -16.09 8.20 2.34
CA GLY A 97 -15.65 6.80 2.41
C GLY A 97 -14.34 6.55 1.67
N TRP A 98 -14.08 7.26 0.57
CA TRP A 98 -12.83 7.13 -0.18
C TRP A 98 -11.63 7.70 0.57
N VAL A 99 -11.80 8.84 1.24
CA VAL A 99 -10.74 9.43 2.08
C VAL A 99 -10.39 8.49 3.23
N GLU A 100 -11.40 7.89 3.89
CA GLU A 100 -11.18 6.96 4.99
C GLU A 100 -10.43 5.69 4.54
N ARG A 101 -10.77 5.12 3.38
CA ARG A 101 -10.09 3.94 2.83
C ARG A 101 -8.61 4.21 2.56
N ARG A 102 -8.28 5.38 2.04
CA ARG A 102 -6.89 5.78 1.77
C ARG A 102 -6.10 6.01 3.05
N LYS A 103 -6.71 6.65 4.06
CA LYS A 103 -6.10 6.77 5.39
C LYS A 103 -5.75 5.41 5.96
N LYS A 104 -6.68 4.44 5.89
CA LYS A 104 -6.45 3.05 6.34
C LYS A 104 -5.27 2.40 5.61
N SER A 105 -5.23 2.48 4.28
CA SER A 105 -4.14 1.92 3.47
C SER A 105 -2.79 2.55 3.81
N SER A 106 -2.71 3.88 3.90
CA SER A 106 -1.47 4.58 4.26
C SER A 106 -0.95 4.21 5.65
N ILE A 107 -1.84 4.06 6.64
CA ILE A 107 -1.47 3.63 7.99
C ILE A 107 -0.89 2.21 7.97
N ILE A 108 -1.54 1.29 7.24
CA ILE A 108 -1.06 -0.08 7.10
C ILE A 108 0.33 -0.10 6.46
N ILE A 109 0.53 0.65 5.38
CA ILE A 109 1.82 0.74 4.69
C ILE A 109 2.90 1.26 5.64
N LEU A 110 2.64 2.37 6.34
CA LEU A 110 3.58 2.95 7.30
C LEU A 110 3.93 1.95 8.41
N LEU A 111 2.93 1.26 8.96
CA LEU A 111 3.12 0.23 9.97
C LEU A 111 4.02 -0.90 9.48
N PHE A 112 3.80 -1.38 8.24
CA PHE A 112 4.63 -2.41 7.62
C PHE A 112 6.08 -1.98 7.42
N PHE A 113 6.33 -0.70 7.11
CA PHE A 113 7.68 -0.16 6.98
C PHE A 113 8.40 -0.03 8.33
N LEU A 114 7.70 0.39 9.38
CA LEU A 114 8.26 0.57 10.73
C LEU A 114 8.40 -0.76 11.50
N TYR A 115 7.64 -1.76 11.10
CA TYR A 115 7.57 -3.06 11.75
C TYR A 115 8.92 -3.74 12.05
N PRO A 116 9.86 -3.92 11.10
CA PRO A 116 11.13 -4.60 11.39
C PRO A 116 11.96 -3.85 12.45
N THR A 117 11.94 -2.51 12.42
CA THR A 117 12.62 -1.68 13.41
C THR A 117 12.00 -1.84 14.80
N ILE A 118 10.66 -1.86 14.89
CA ILE A 118 9.97 -2.11 16.16
C ILE A 118 10.32 -3.50 16.71
N CYS A 119 10.32 -4.52 15.85
CA CYS A 119 10.69 -5.88 16.26
C CYS A 119 12.13 -5.95 16.80
N GLN A 120 13.07 -5.22 16.19
CA GLN A 120 14.44 -5.15 16.68
C GLN A 120 14.51 -4.59 18.10
N TYR A 121 13.85 -3.45 18.37
CA TYR A 121 13.83 -2.87 19.71
C TYR A 121 13.18 -3.80 20.75
N VAL A 122 12.07 -4.46 20.38
CA VAL A 122 11.40 -5.42 21.26
C VAL A 122 12.30 -6.62 21.56
N PHE A 123 13.01 -7.17 20.57
CA PHE A 123 13.95 -8.27 20.80
C PHE A 123 15.18 -7.84 21.61
N SER A 124 15.70 -6.62 21.40
CA SER A 124 16.85 -6.11 22.15
C SER A 124 16.57 -6.02 23.64
N LEU A 125 15.32 -5.78 24.07
CA LEU A 125 14.91 -5.78 25.49
C LEU A 125 15.14 -7.15 26.16
N PHE A 126 15.11 -8.24 25.41
CA PHE A 126 15.31 -9.60 25.93
C PHE A 126 16.73 -10.13 25.70
N ASN A 127 17.61 -9.32 25.10
CA ASN A 127 18.95 -9.76 24.71
C ASN A 127 19.94 -9.58 25.88
N CYS A 128 20.06 -10.62 26.70
CA CYS A 128 20.93 -10.62 27.87
C CYS A 128 22.24 -11.38 27.63
N THR A 129 23.34 -10.84 28.13
CA THR A 129 24.68 -11.45 28.08
C THR A 129 25.22 -11.66 29.50
N LEU A 130 26.09 -12.66 29.68
CA LEU A 130 26.68 -12.97 30.98
C LEU A 130 28.01 -12.21 31.14
N ILE A 131 28.07 -11.29 32.10
CA ILE A 131 29.29 -10.53 32.44
C ILE A 131 29.53 -10.68 33.94
N ASP A 132 30.73 -11.14 34.32
CA ASP A 132 31.16 -11.31 35.71
C ASP A 132 30.14 -12.03 36.60
N LYS A 133 29.57 -13.12 36.05
CA LYS A 133 28.56 -14.00 36.69
C LYS A 133 27.16 -13.38 36.87
N THR A 134 26.95 -12.17 36.37
CA THR A 134 25.63 -11.51 36.35
C THR A 134 25.10 -11.42 34.93
N SER A 135 23.81 -11.69 34.73
CA SER A 135 23.18 -11.49 33.42
C SER A 135 22.83 -10.03 33.28
N ARG A 136 23.36 -9.37 32.25
CA ARG A 136 23.22 -7.93 31.98
C ARG A 136 22.69 -7.72 30.57
N LEU A 137 21.99 -6.61 30.35
CA LEU A 137 21.43 -6.31 29.03
C LEU A 137 22.57 -6.02 28.04
N TYR A 138 22.49 -6.58 26.83
CA TYR A 138 23.56 -6.44 25.84
C TYR A 138 23.72 -4.99 25.34
N GLU A 139 22.60 -4.29 25.14
CA GLU A 139 22.60 -2.89 24.66
C GLU A 139 23.05 -1.91 25.75
N ASP A 140 22.72 -2.21 27.01
CA ASP A 140 23.08 -1.39 28.18
C ASP A 140 23.55 -2.28 29.35
N PRO A 141 24.87 -2.51 29.48
CA PRO A 141 25.42 -3.37 30.52
C PRO A 141 25.21 -2.86 31.95
N GLU A 142 24.80 -1.60 32.17
CA GLU A 142 24.49 -1.09 33.51
C GLU A 142 23.27 -1.82 34.11
N VAL A 143 22.34 -2.25 33.25
CA VAL A 143 21.09 -2.91 33.65
C VAL A 143 21.29 -4.41 33.86
N ILE A 144 20.90 -4.90 35.03
CA ILE A 144 20.88 -6.34 35.36
C ILE A 144 19.59 -6.94 34.82
N CYS A 145 19.71 -8.03 34.06
CA CYS A 145 18.56 -8.71 33.46
C CYS A 145 17.75 -9.49 34.51
N TYR A 146 16.43 -9.43 34.35
CA TYR A 146 15.43 -10.13 35.19
C TYR A 146 15.55 -9.82 36.69
N ASP A 147 16.03 -8.62 37.03
CA ASP A 147 16.09 -8.14 38.40
C ASP A 147 15.44 -6.76 38.54
N GLY A 148 14.83 -6.52 39.70
CA GLY A 148 14.15 -5.27 40.06
C GLY A 148 13.24 -4.71 38.96
N LEU A 149 13.64 -3.56 38.40
CA LEU A 149 12.86 -2.84 37.39
C LEU A 149 12.85 -3.55 36.03
N HIS A 150 13.92 -4.24 35.64
CA HIS A 150 14.01 -4.88 34.33
C HIS A 150 13.02 -6.03 34.20
N ASP A 151 12.81 -6.81 35.26
CA ASP A 151 11.83 -7.90 35.26
C ASP A 151 10.40 -7.37 35.05
N LEU A 152 10.04 -6.30 35.76
CA LEU A 152 8.74 -5.63 35.60
C LEU A 152 8.55 -5.10 34.18
N ILE A 153 9.56 -4.46 33.59
CA ILE A 153 9.50 -3.95 32.21
C ILE A 153 9.42 -5.11 31.21
N ALA A 154 10.23 -6.15 31.39
CA ALA A 154 10.22 -7.32 30.51
C ALA A 154 8.86 -8.03 30.54
N LEU A 155 8.24 -8.17 31.71
CA LEU A 155 6.96 -8.83 31.89
C LEU A 155 5.77 -7.98 31.40
N TRP A 156 5.72 -6.70 31.74
CA TRP A 156 4.55 -5.84 31.48
C TRP A 156 4.64 -5.02 30.19
N ALA A 157 5.84 -4.71 29.71
CA ALA A 157 6.03 -3.99 28.44
C ALA A 157 6.62 -4.92 27.37
N GLY A 158 7.62 -5.73 27.71
CA GLY A 158 8.30 -6.64 26.78
C GLY A 158 7.38 -7.73 26.23
N LEU A 159 6.80 -8.57 27.09
CA LEU A 159 5.98 -9.70 26.62
C LEU A 159 4.72 -9.24 25.86
N PRO A 160 3.96 -8.23 26.33
CA PRO A 160 2.83 -7.71 25.56
C PRO A 160 3.26 -7.08 24.24
N SER A 161 4.40 -6.39 24.21
CA SER A 161 4.89 -5.82 22.95
C SER A 161 5.31 -6.90 21.95
N LEU A 162 5.92 -7.99 22.42
CA LEU A 162 6.25 -9.14 21.61
C LEU A 162 4.99 -9.85 21.08
N ALA A 163 3.98 -10.07 21.92
CA ALA A 163 2.72 -10.67 21.49
C ALA A 163 1.96 -9.78 20.49
N LEU A 164 1.80 -8.49 20.77
CA LEU A 164 0.99 -7.57 19.97
C LEU A 164 1.69 -7.09 18.71
N TRP A 165 2.95 -6.66 18.81
CA TRP A 165 3.66 -6.12 17.65
C TRP A 165 4.24 -7.24 16.81
N VAL A 166 5.10 -8.08 17.38
CA VAL A 166 5.84 -9.10 16.61
C VAL A 166 4.88 -10.12 16.01
N PHE A 167 4.01 -10.75 16.79
CA PHE A 167 3.09 -11.78 16.26
C PHE A 167 1.72 -11.24 15.86
N GLY A 168 1.20 -10.27 16.61
CA GLY A 168 -0.16 -9.77 16.44
C GLY A 168 -0.38 -9.08 15.09
N ILE A 169 0.57 -8.27 14.60
CA ILE A 169 0.38 -7.56 13.32
C ILE A 169 0.35 -8.53 12.13
N PRO A 170 1.34 -9.43 11.92
CA PRO A 170 1.26 -10.42 10.85
C PRO A 170 0.01 -11.30 10.95
N PHE A 171 -0.38 -11.69 12.16
CA PHE A 171 -1.54 -12.55 12.39
C PHE A 171 -2.85 -11.83 12.08
N TYR A 172 -2.99 -10.57 12.53
CA TYR A 172 -4.13 -9.73 12.21
C TYR A 172 -4.24 -9.48 10.71
N ALA A 173 -3.13 -9.17 10.05
CA ALA A 173 -3.07 -8.99 8.60
C ALA A 173 -3.47 -10.28 7.85
N LEU A 174 -3.06 -11.45 8.33
CA LEU A 174 -3.46 -12.74 7.78
C LEU A 174 -4.96 -13.02 7.97
N ILE A 175 -5.53 -12.71 9.14
CA ILE A 175 -6.97 -12.86 9.41
C ILE A 175 -7.77 -11.96 8.46
N GLN A 176 -7.39 -10.68 8.34
CA GLN A 176 -8.07 -9.75 7.44
C GLN A 176 -8.05 -10.24 5.99
N LEU A 177 -6.92 -10.80 5.55
CA LEU A 177 -6.77 -11.31 4.20
C LEU A 177 -7.55 -12.62 3.98
N ARG A 178 -7.59 -13.52 4.96
CA ARG A 178 -8.36 -14.77 4.90
C ARG A 178 -9.86 -14.53 4.98
N SER A 179 -10.32 -13.64 5.85
CA SER A 179 -11.74 -13.32 6.01
C SER A 179 -12.34 -12.68 4.77
N ASN A 180 -11.51 -12.00 3.96
CA ASN A 180 -11.94 -11.34 2.74
C ASN A 180 -11.59 -12.12 1.47
N LYS A 181 -11.14 -13.38 1.59
CA LYS A 181 -10.59 -14.20 0.49
C LYS A 181 -11.46 -14.17 -0.78
N ASP A 182 -12.76 -14.35 -0.61
CA ASP A 182 -13.69 -14.48 -1.74
C ASP A 182 -14.00 -13.13 -2.42
N ASN A 183 -13.67 -12.01 -1.74
CA ASN A 183 -13.95 -10.66 -2.21
C ASN A 183 -12.68 -9.84 -2.52
N LEU A 184 -11.51 -10.48 -2.68
CA LEU A 184 -10.22 -9.82 -2.97
C LEU A 184 -10.25 -8.97 -4.25
N HIS A 185 -11.11 -9.29 -5.22
CA HIS A 185 -11.23 -8.53 -6.46
C HIS A 185 -12.14 -7.29 -6.34
N SER A 186 -12.82 -7.11 -5.21
CA SER A 186 -13.64 -5.93 -4.99
C SER A 186 -12.79 -4.65 -4.89
N VAL A 187 -13.30 -3.56 -5.46
CA VAL A 187 -12.60 -2.26 -5.46
C VAL A 187 -12.33 -1.77 -4.04
N VAL A 188 -13.28 -2.01 -3.13
CA VAL A 188 -13.20 -1.58 -1.73
C VAL A 188 -12.05 -2.26 -0.99
N ILE A 189 -11.95 -3.60 -1.07
CA ILE A 189 -10.88 -4.36 -0.41
C ILE A 189 -9.53 -4.05 -1.06
N LYS A 190 -9.49 -3.89 -2.38
CA LYS A 190 -8.27 -3.54 -3.11
C LYS A 190 -7.72 -2.17 -2.71
N GLU A 191 -8.57 -1.18 -2.46
CA GLU A 191 -8.13 0.15 -1.99
C GLU A 191 -7.56 0.10 -0.56
N GLN A 192 -8.04 -0.79 0.30
CA GLN A 192 -7.63 -0.88 1.70
C GLN A 192 -6.44 -1.83 1.91
N LEU A 193 -6.57 -3.07 1.44
CA LEU A 193 -5.64 -4.19 1.66
C LEU A 193 -4.76 -4.47 0.44
N GLY A 194 -4.93 -3.75 -0.68
CA GLY A 194 -4.20 -4.01 -1.91
C GLY A 194 -2.68 -4.08 -1.73
N PHE A 195 -2.11 -3.30 -0.79
CA PHE A 195 -0.70 -3.38 -0.47
C PHE A 195 -0.22 -4.79 -0.07
N LEU A 196 -1.06 -5.59 0.60
CA LEU A 196 -0.68 -6.90 1.15
C LEU A 196 -0.68 -8.03 0.12
N TYR A 197 -1.36 -7.87 -1.01
CA TYR A 197 -1.54 -8.97 -1.97
C TYR A 197 -1.39 -8.57 -3.44
N ASN A 198 -1.40 -7.27 -3.76
CA ASN A 198 -1.28 -6.82 -5.15
C ASN A 198 0.13 -7.12 -5.69
N GLY A 199 0.19 -7.74 -6.86
CA GLY A 199 1.45 -8.17 -7.49
C GLY A 199 1.82 -9.64 -7.23
N PHE A 200 1.12 -10.30 -6.30
CA PHE A 200 1.21 -11.75 -6.09
C PHE A 200 0.17 -12.52 -6.92
N ARG A 201 0.37 -13.82 -7.07
CA ARG A 201 -0.60 -14.73 -7.70
C ARG A 201 -1.74 -15.01 -6.73
N ASP A 202 -2.92 -15.30 -7.25
CA ASP A 202 -4.10 -15.62 -6.43
C ASP A 202 -3.87 -16.86 -5.53
N SER A 203 -3.04 -17.81 -5.97
CA SER A 203 -2.64 -18.98 -5.17
C SER A 203 -1.71 -18.63 -3.99
N THR A 204 -0.99 -17.51 -4.06
CA THR A 204 0.02 -17.06 -3.09
C THR A 204 -0.31 -15.67 -2.56
N TYR A 205 -1.59 -15.34 -2.41
CA TYR A 205 -2.06 -14.03 -1.97
C TYR A 205 -1.53 -13.60 -0.59
N TYR A 206 -1.21 -14.56 0.28
CA TYR A 206 -0.69 -14.34 1.64
C TYR A 206 0.83 -14.11 1.72
N TRP A 207 1.52 -14.05 0.57
CA TRP A 207 2.99 -14.07 0.55
C TRP A 207 3.65 -12.85 1.20
N GLU A 208 3.01 -11.69 1.21
CA GLU A 208 3.55 -10.52 1.92
C GLU A 208 3.69 -10.77 3.43
N ILE A 209 2.75 -11.54 4.03
CA ILE A 209 2.84 -11.95 5.44
C ILE A 209 4.05 -12.87 5.66
N TYR A 210 4.33 -13.75 4.70
CA TYR A 210 5.53 -14.59 4.74
C TYR A 210 6.81 -13.74 4.67
N ILE A 211 6.88 -12.72 3.80
CA ILE A 211 8.01 -11.78 3.73
C ILE A 211 8.19 -11.03 5.05
N MET A 212 7.10 -10.63 5.69
CA MET A 212 7.11 -9.97 6.99
C MET A 212 7.68 -10.87 8.08
N TYR A 213 7.20 -12.11 8.19
CA TYR A 213 7.71 -13.09 9.14
C TYR A 213 9.19 -13.42 8.89
N ARG A 214 9.58 -13.54 7.62
CA ARG A 214 10.97 -13.74 7.21
C ARG A 214 11.90 -12.67 7.79
N LYS A 215 11.53 -11.40 7.64
CA LYS A 215 12.31 -10.26 8.16
C LYS A 215 12.48 -10.35 9.68
N VAL A 216 11.42 -10.72 10.39
CA VAL A 216 11.43 -10.87 11.86
C VAL A 216 12.35 -11.99 12.30
N VAL A 217 12.32 -13.14 11.64
CA VAL A 217 13.21 -14.26 11.95
C VAL A 217 14.66 -13.85 11.75
N VAL A 218 14.99 -13.13 10.67
CA VAL A 218 16.34 -12.60 10.45
C VAL A 218 16.76 -11.65 11.58
N VAL A 219 15.90 -10.69 11.95
CA VAL A 219 16.18 -9.74 13.04
C VAL A 219 16.35 -10.46 14.37
N GLY A 220 15.48 -11.41 14.71
CA GLY A 220 15.58 -12.20 15.93
C GLY A 220 16.89 -12.98 16.01
N VAL A 221 17.26 -13.67 14.92
CA VAL A 221 18.56 -14.36 14.83
C VAL A 221 19.71 -13.37 15.00
N GLN A 222 19.65 -12.19 14.38
CA GLN A 222 20.70 -11.19 14.53
C GLN A 222 20.83 -10.68 15.97
N VAL A 223 19.72 -10.39 16.64
CA VAL A 223 19.73 -9.87 18.01
C VAL A 223 20.20 -10.92 19.00
N PHE A 224 19.63 -12.12 18.99
CA PHE A 224 19.95 -13.12 20.00
C PHE A 224 21.32 -13.78 19.80
N LEU A 225 21.76 -14.00 18.54
CA LEU A 225 23.03 -14.69 18.30
C LEU A 225 24.26 -13.81 18.47
N VAL A 226 24.10 -12.49 18.61
CA VAL A 226 25.23 -11.58 18.85
C VAL A 226 25.98 -11.95 20.14
N THR A 227 25.27 -12.46 21.15
CA THR A 227 25.82 -12.88 22.44
C THR A 227 26.75 -14.10 22.35
N PHE A 228 26.54 -14.95 21.33
CA PHE A 228 27.39 -16.11 21.04
C PHE A 228 28.56 -15.79 20.11
N GLY A 229 28.67 -14.53 19.66
CA GLY A 229 29.74 -14.01 18.81
C GLY A 229 29.31 -13.73 17.38
N LEU A 230 29.89 -12.67 16.81
CA LEU A 230 29.56 -12.14 15.48
C LEU A 230 29.73 -13.15 14.35
N LYS A 231 30.67 -14.10 14.48
CA LYS A 231 30.90 -15.16 13.49
C LYS A 231 29.74 -16.15 13.44
N VAL A 232 29.32 -16.66 14.60
CA VAL A 232 28.20 -17.61 14.72
C VAL A 232 26.91 -16.97 14.20
N GLN A 233 26.67 -15.71 14.58
CA GLN A 233 25.57 -14.90 14.07
C GLN A 233 25.60 -14.79 12.53
N ALA A 234 26.75 -14.45 11.94
CA ALA A 234 26.89 -14.32 10.48
C ALA A 234 26.64 -15.65 9.74
N TYR A 235 27.15 -16.77 10.24
CA TYR A 235 26.87 -18.10 9.67
C TYR A 235 25.39 -18.47 9.74
N ALA A 236 24.73 -18.20 10.86
CA ALA A 236 23.31 -18.47 11.04
C ALA A 236 22.45 -17.64 10.07
N VAL A 237 22.75 -16.34 9.93
CA VAL A 237 22.07 -15.47 8.95
C VAL A 237 22.30 -15.95 7.53
N LEU A 238 23.53 -16.37 7.19
CA LEU A 238 23.86 -16.90 5.87
C LEU A 238 23.02 -18.16 5.54
N LEU A 239 22.97 -19.13 6.45
CA LEU A 239 22.17 -20.35 6.31
C LEU A 239 20.68 -20.02 6.14
N LEU A 240 20.17 -19.10 6.96
CA LEU A 240 18.79 -18.67 6.95
C LEU A 240 18.41 -18.00 5.62
N LEU A 241 19.26 -17.11 5.10
CA LEU A 241 19.08 -16.48 3.79
C LEU A 241 19.09 -17.51 2.65
N MET A 242 19.91 -18.56 2.73
CA MET A 242 19.90 -19.63 1.73
C MET A 242 18.57 -20.40 1.74
N ILE A 243 18.06 -20.76 2.92
CA ILE A 243 16.76 -21.42 3.06
C ILE A 243 15.65 -20.56 2.45
N PHE A 244 15.64 -19.26 2.78
CA PHE A 244 14.63 -18.35 2.24
C PHE A 244 14.76 -18.16 0.73
N LEU A 245 15.97 -18.12 0.17
CA LEU A 245 16.17 -18.08 -1.28
C LEU A 245 15.57 -19.33 -1.94
N GLN A 246 15.82 -20.53 -1.41
CA GLN A 246 15.26 -21.77 -1.96
C GLN A 246 13.73 -21.78 -1.92
N ILE A 247 13.13 -21.31 -0.82
CA ILE A 247 11.68 -21.18 -0.71
C ILE A 247 11.14 -20.20 -1.77
N ASN A 248 11.75 -19.02 -1.93
CA ASN A 248 11.32 -18.05 -2.94
C ASN A 248 11.44 -18.60 -4.37
N LEU A 249 12.51 -19.31 -4.69
CA LEU A 249 12.74 -19.93 -5.99
C LEU A 249 11.72 -21.03 -6.31
N LYS A 250 11.32 -21.82 -5.31
CA LYS A 250 10.35 -22.91 -5.45
C LYS A 250 8.92 -22.40 -5.66
N PHE A 251 8.49 -21.42 -4.86
CA PHE A 251 7.09 -20.96 -4.87
C PHE A 251 6.79 -19.91 -5.95
N ARG A 252 7.79 -19.12 -6.38
CA ARG A 252 7.63 -18.04 -7.39
C ARG A 252 6.33 -17.24 -7.21
N PRO A 253 6.19 -16.54 -6.08
CA PRO A 253 4.93 -16.00 -5.57
C PRO A 253 4.40 -14.81 -6.39
N TYR A 254 5.26 -14.12 -7.12
CA TYR A 254 4.89 -12.93 -7.87
C TYR A 254 4.24 -13.30 -9.20
N SER A 255 3.25 -12.49 -9.60
CA SER A 255 2.59 -12.61 -10.90
C SER A 255 3.49 -12.09 -12.03
N PHE A 256 4.27 -11.05 -11.76
CA PHE A 256 5.18 -10.45 -12.74
C PHE A 256 6.59 -11.04 -12.63
N HIS A 257 7.19 -11.36 -13.79
CA HIS A 257 8.55 -11.90 -13.85
C HIS A 257 9.59 -10.89 -13.33
N ALA A 258 9.41 -9.59 -13.60
CA ALA A 258 10.29 -8.53 -13.11
C ALA A 258 10.39 -8.51 -11.57
N LEU A 259 9.26 -8.64 -10.86
CA LEU A 259 9.24 -8.71 -9.39
C LEU A 259 9.93 -9.98 -8.87
N THR A 260 9.74 -11.10 -9.57
CA THR A 260 10.43 -12.36 -9.23
C THR A 260 11.95 -12.23 -9.36
N GLN A 261 12.42 -11.61 -10.44
CA GLN A 261 13.84 -11.35 -10.66
C GLN A 261 14.41 -10.43 -9.58
N LEU A 262 13.69 -9.36 -9.22
CA LEU A 262 14.12 -8.43 -8.18
C LEU A 262 14.23 -9.08 -6.80
N GLU A 263 13.24 -9.90 -6.41
CA GLU A 263 13.31 -10.61 -5.12
C GLU A 263 14.44 -11.64 -5.09
N THR A 264 14.64 -12.36 -6.19
CA THR A 264 15.73 -13.34 -6.28
C THR A 264 17.09 -12.64 -6.23
N ALA A 265 17.24 -11.54 -6.97
CA ALA A 265 18.46 -10.75 -7.00
C ALA A 265 18.76 -10.10 -5.64
N SER A 266 17.75 -9.55 -4.95
CA SER A 266 17.93 -8.93 -3.63
C SER A 266 18.45 -9.93 -2.59
N LEU A 267 17.83 -11.12 -2.51
CA LEU A 267 18.28 -12.18 -1.61
C LEU A 267 19.68 -12.70 -1.96
N THR A 268 19.99 -12.80 -3.26
CA THR A 268 21.32 -13.21 -3.72
C THR A 268 22.39 -12.18 -3.33
N VAL A 269 22.11 -10.89 -3.47
CA VAL A 269 23.02 -9.81 -3.09
C VAL A 269 23.21 -9.77 -1.57
N CYS A 270 22.15 -9.99 -0.79
CA CYS A 270 22.26 -10.15 0.66
C CYS A 270 23.18 -11.33 1.02
N LEU A 271 23.02 -12.49 0.37
CA LEU A 271 23.88 -13.66 0.57
C LEU A 271 25.36 -13.36 0.26
N ILE A 272 25.64 -12.76 -0.90
CA ILE A 272 27.01 -12.39 -1.29
C ILE A 272 27.60 -11.40 -0.28
N THR A 273 26.83 -10.38 0.12
CA THR A 273 27.29 -9.36 1.06
C THR A 273 27.59 -9.96 2.44
N THR A 274 26.71 -10.80 2.97
CA THR A 274 26.93 -11.49 4.25
C THR A 274 28.11 -12.46 4.17
N TYR A 275 28.25 -13.20 3.06
CA TYR A 275 29.36 -14.12 2.84
C TYR A 275 30.72 -13.39 2.78
N CYS A 276 30.81 -12.29 2.02
CA CYS A 276 32.02 -11.48 1.98
C CYS A 276 32.32 -10.81 3.35
N GLY A 277 31.28 -10.33 4.05
CA GLY A 277 31.42 -9.74 5.39
C GLY A 277 32.00 -10.71 6.43
N LEU A 278 31.70 -12.01 6.32
CA LEU A 278 32.26 -13.04 7.20
C LEU A 278 33.80 -13.14 7.10
N PHE A 279 34.37 -12.94 5.90
CA PHE A 279 35.83 -12.91 5.73
C PHE A 279 36.45 -11.72 6.47
N TYR A 280 35.81 -10.55 6.45
CA TYR A 280 36.25 -9.38 7.22
C TYR A 280 36.21 -9.64 8.73
N LEU A 281 35.12 -10.23 9.24
CA LEU A 281 35.00 -10.59 10.65
C LEU A 281 36.08 -11.58 11.09
N THR A 282 36.47 -12.49 10.20
CA THR A 282 37.53 -13.47 10.46
C THR A 282 38.92 -12.83 10.45
N ALA A 283 39.16 -11.81 9.63
CA ALA A 283 40.39 -11.03 9.64
C ALA A 283 40.55 -10.16 10.89
N SER A 284 39.48 -9.50 11.33
CA SER A 284 39.53 -8.50 12.42
C SER A 284 39.83 -9.07 13.80
N ASP A 285 39.44 -10.32 14.08
CA ASP A 285 39.63 -10.98 15.38
C ASP A 285 41.12 -11.23 15.73
N ARG A 286 42.04 -10.90 14.82
CA ARG A 286 43.49 -11.05 14.97
C ARG A 286 44.15 -9.93 15.77
N SER A 287 43.50 -8.80 16.03
CA SER A 287 44.14 -7.67 16.71
C SER A 287 44.21 -7.79 18.25
N ASN A 288 43.47 -8.71 18.87
CA ASN A 288 43.24 -8.68 20.33
C ASN A 288 43.66 -9.90 21.17
N GLN A 289 44.29 -10.98 20.65
CA GLN A 289 44.79 -12.06 21.53
C GLN A 289 46.16 -12.65 21.18
N SER A 290 47.10 -12.40 22.09
CA SER A 290 48.35 -13.10 22.31
C SER A 290 48.11 -14.33 23.19
N PHE A 291 47.91 -15.54 22.66
CA PHE A 291 48.30 -16.77 23.41
C PHE A 291 48.32 -18.10 22.64
N PHE A 292 47.68 -18.27 21.49
CA PHE A 292 47.79 -19.54 20.72
C PHE A 292 48.24 -19.31 19.28
N ASN A 293 49.50 -19.69 19.00
CA ASN A 293 50.11 -19.64 17.67
C ASN A 293 49.52 -20.74 16.76
N ILE A 294 48.37 -20.45 16.13
CA ILE A 294 47.97 -21.02 14.83
C ILE A 294 48.23 -19.93 13.78
N LYS A 295 49.49 -19.54 13.63
CA LYS A 295 49.95 -18.70 12.52
C LYS A 295 50.31 -19.64 11.36
N LYS A 296 49.42 -19.84 10.38
CA LYS A 296 49.79 -19.75 8.94
C LYS A 296 48.75 -19.99 7.83
N ASP A 297 47.50 -20.39 8.06
CA ASP A 297 46.72 -20.90 6.90
C ASP A 297 45.65 -19.96 6.30
N PHE A 298 45.47 -18.75 6.83
CA PHE A 298 44.59 -17.77 6.19
C PHE A 298 45.02 -16.35 6.52
N TYR A 299 45.85 -15.76 5.64
CA TYR A 299 46.13 -14.33 5.61
C TYR A 299 45.28 -13.74 4.49
N LEU A 300 44.37 -12.83 4.85
CA LEU A 300 43.75 -11.95 3.85
C LEU A 300 44.82 -10.93 3.43
N THR A 301 45.49 -11.19 2.31
CA THR A 301 46.37 -10.22 1.67
C THR A 301 45.59 -8.94 1.38
N ASP A 302 46.23 -7.77 1.40
CA ASP A 302 45.60 -6.49 1.05
C ASP A 302 44.81 -6.59 -0.27
N THR A 303 45.37 -7.30 -1.27
CA THR A 303 44.70 -7.61 -2.53
C THR A 303 43.35 -8.32 -2.35
N SER A 304 43.27 -9.32 -1.47
CA SER A 304 42.02 -10.07 -1.22
C SER A 304 40.96 -9.22 -0.51
N ILE A 305 41.38 -8.29 0.36
CA ILE A 305 40.49 -7.31 0.99
C ILE A 305 39.88 -6.40 -0.07
N TYR A 306 40.68 -5.86 -0.98
CA TYR A 306 40.16 -5.05 -2.09
C TYR A 306 39.23 -5.85 -3.01
N VAL A 307 39.56 -7.09 -3.34
CA VAL A 307 38.71 -7.96 -4.16
C VAL A 307 37.34 -8.17 -3.50
N LEU A 308 37.30 -8.48 -2.20
CA LEU A 308 36.04 -8.64 -1.46
C LEU A 308 35.23 -7.34 -1.40
N PHE A 309 35.91 -6.21 -1.17
CA PHE A 309 35.27 -4.89 -1.17
C PHE A 309 34.60 -4.59 -2.52
N PHE A 310 35.33 -4.76 -3.63
CA PHE A 310 34.80 -4.54 -4.97
C PHE A 310 33.70 -5.56 -5.32
N ALA A 311 33.79 -6.80 -4.85
CA ALA A 311 32.72 -7.78 -5.04
C ALA A 311 31.41 -7.33 -4.37
N ILE A 312 31.46 -6.84 -3.13
CA ILE A 312 30.29 -6.28 -2.43
C ILE A 312 29.75 -5.06 -3.19
N LEU A 313 30.64 -4.14 -3.57
CA LEU A 313 30.27 -2.90 -4.25
C LEU A 313 29.61 -3.17 -5.60
N ILE A 314 30.21 -4.04 -6.43
CA ILE A 314 29.67 -4.41 -7.75
C ILE A 314 28.32 -5.09 -7.59
N ALA A 315 28.18 -6.07 -6.68
CA ALA A 315 26.91 -6.77 -6.48
C ALA A 315 25.77 -5.82 -6.09
N ASN A 316 26.03 -4.88 -5.16
CA ASN A 316 25.05 -3.91 -4.72
C ASN A 316 24.73 -2.86 -5.81
N ILE A 317 25.74 -2.37 -6.54
CA ILE A 317 25.51 -1.44 -7.65
C ILE A 317 24.71 -2.10 -8.77
N THR A 318 25.06 -3.32 -9.17
CA THR A 318 24.32 -4.07 -10.21
C THR A 318 22.86 -4.26 -9.80
N PHE A 319 22.60 -4.58 -8.53
CA PHE A 319 21.23 -4.67 -8.02
C PHE A 319 20.49 -3.34 -8.08
N MET A 320 21.11 -2.24 -7.62
CA MET A 320 20.50 -0.91 -7.65
C MET A 320 20.21 -0.44 -9.08
N VAL A 321 21.11 -0.72 -10.03
CA VAL A 321 20.91 -0.44 -11.46
C VAL A 321 19.76 -1.28 -12.03
N LEU A 322 19.72 -2.59 -11.74
CA LEU A 322 18.64 -3.47 -12.18
C LEU A 322 17.28 -3.01 -11.64
N TRP A 323 17.23 -2.67 -10.35
CA TRP A 323 16.03 -2.14 -9.70
C TRP A 323 15.58 -0.83 -10.34
N ALA A 324 16.48 0.14 -10.52
CA ALA A 324 16.17 1.42 -11.13
C ALA A 324 15.69 1.27 -12.57
N TYR A 325 16.34 0.39 -13.36
CA TYR A 325 15.95 0.10 -14.73
C TYR A 325 14.52 -0.47 -14.82
N LEU A 326 14.23 -1.50 -14.03
CA LEU A 326 12.90 -2.12 -14.01
C LEU A 326 11.83 -1.16 -13.47
N PHE A 327 12.17 -0.35 -12.47
CA PHE A 327 11.29 0.69 -11.94
C PHE A 327 10.95 1.75 -12.99
N LEU A 328 11.94 2.27 -13.72
CA LEU A 328 11.72 3.27 -14.77
C LEU A 328 10.84 2.73 -15.90
N ILE A 329 11.00 1.47 -16.28
CA ILE A 329 10.13 0.81 -17.26
C ILE A 329 8.68 0.82 -16.77
N GLU A 330 8.44 0.43 -15.52
CA GLU A 330 7.08 0.31 -14.99
C GLU A 330 6.41 1.67 -14.77
N VAL A 331 7.18 2.67 -14.33
CA VAL A 331 6.73 4.07 -14.27
C VAL A 331 6.35 4.56 -15.65
N ARG A 332 7.18 4.31 -16.67
CA ARG A 332 6.90 4.73 -18.06
C ARG A 332 5.61 4.08 -18.58
N LYS A 333 5.39 2.78 -18.36
CA LYS A 333 4.13 2.10 -18.75
C LYS A 333 2.91 2.72 -18.06
N THR A 334 3.04 3.02 -16.77
CA THR A 334 1.95 3.63 -15.99
C THR A 334 1.62 5.03 -16.52
N LEU A 335 2.63 5.84 -16.82
CA LEU A 335 2.46 7.18 -17.40
C LEU A 335 1.80 7.14 -18.78
N LEU A 336 2.25 6.25 -19.67
CA LEU A 336 1.65 6.08 -21.00
C LEU A 336 0.18 5.66 -20.91
N THR A 337 -0.15 4.68 -20.05
CA THR A 337 -1.53 4.22 -19.84
C THR A 337 -2.43 5.35 -19.34
N LYS A 338 -1.92 6.18 -18.42
CA LYS A 338 -2.64 7.34 -17.90
C LYS A 338 -2.90 8.38 -18.99
N GLN A 339 -1.92 8.62 -19.86
CA GLN A 339 -2.05 9.53 -21.00
C GLN A 339 -3.08 9.05 -22.03
N THR A 340 -3.11 7.75 -22.36
CA THR A 340 -4.10 7.17 -23.27
C THR A 340 -5.54 7.34 -22.74
N ARG A 341 -5.76 7.10 -21.43
CA ARG A 341 -7.10 7.31 -20.83
C ARG A 341 -7.54 8.78 -20.87
N LEU A 342 -6.61 9.71 -20.66
CA LEU A 342 -6.90 11.15 -20.77
C LEU A 342 -7.30 11.53 -22.20
N TYR A 343 -6.66 10.94 -23.21
CA TYR A 343 -7.01 11.17 -24.61
C TYR A 343 -8.41 10.61 -24.94
N GLN A 344 -8.71 9.36 -24.53
CA GLN A 344 -10.03 8.76 -24.72
C GLN A 344 -11.17 9.45 -23.97
N SER A 345 -10.89 10.21 -22.90
CA SER A 345 -11.91 11.00 -22.19
C SER A 345 -12.20 12.37 -22.83
N LYS A 346 -11.34 12.83 -23.75
CA LYS A 346 -11.46 14.12 -24.44
C LYS A 346 -12.12 14.01 -25.81
N VAL A 347 -11.99 12.85 -26.46
CA VAL A 347 -12.78 12.45 -27.65
C VAL A 347 -14.17 12.03 -27.19
#